data_AF-A0A367QA48-F1
#
_entry.id   AF-A0A367QA48-F1
#
_cell.length_a   1.000
_cell.length_b   1.000
_cell.length_c   1.000
_cell.angle_alpha   90.00
_cell.angle_beta   90.00
_cell.angle_gamma   90.00
#
_symmetry.space_group_name_H-M   'P 1'
#
loop_
_entity.id
_entity.type
_entity.pdbx_description
1 polymer ?
#
loop_
_entity_poly.entity_id
_entity_poly.type
_entity_poly.pdbx_seq_one_letter_code
_entity_poly.pdbx_strand_id
1 'polypeptide(L)'
;MTDLPPNTQNSENTTNDDVAQELLRKLRQKQGNWVEWGTAIASLQKTGYNPQEIFEATGFEPIQQNQVIVGSQVYNSLEKFGASEATRSHYSTRGSDILYELRLLTQEERATAAEMIFVHKLDADEAREVAKAVKEFSYLRTLPEGFSNHPGDALAYQTWKLARQNSDLQERSRLIAKGLRFAHTPTARKQIEQLLTDFTTVPKRPAPILPFYRLESEEQMPRMVPVVGELPLSGQDLQAVPVITEIEPFRMVKFAGEQAWVPLPGWQVLLAAEDPVAILASSDRLSNQPQSQIEQVLVVVDRAQRQWDASNYFVVENVGELDFQWFETEPEIPLLGRIIIILRPKKILDEEFTKDSWQIDE
;
A
#
# COMPACT_ATOMS: atom_id res chain seq x y z
N MET A 1 43.64 -28.00 26.30
CA MET A 1 43.56 -27.03 25.19
C MET A 1 42.44 -27.50 24.28
N THR A 2 41.26 -26.90 24.42
CA THR A 2 40.13 -27.13 23.53
C THR A 2 39.84 -25.79 22.87
N ASP A 3 40.30 -25.67 21.63
CA ASP A 3 40.06 -24.50 20.78
C ASP A 3 38.58 -24.49 20.37
N LEU A 4 37.87 -23.45 20.80
CA LEU A 4 36.54 -23.11 20.30
C LEU A 4 36.69 -22.40 18.94
N PRO A 5 35.83 -22.72 17.94
CA PRO A 5 35.85 -22.03 16.66
C PRO A 5 35.41 -20.56 16.82
N PRO A 6 35.97 -19.63 16.01
CA PRO A 6 35.68 -18.21 16.14
C PRO A 6 34.25 -17.89 15.69
N ASN A 7 33.61 -17.04 16.49
CA ASN A 7 32.27 -16.50 16.32
C ASN A 7 32.15 -15.70 15.00
N THR A 8 31.63 -16.31 13.95
CA THR A 8 31.46 -15.72 12.62
C THR A 8 30.29 -14.75 12.50
N GLN A 9 29.41 -14.64 13.50
CA GLN A 9 28.21 -13.79 13.43
C GLN A 9 28.48 -12.29 13.70
N ASN A 10 29.60 -11.92 14.33
CA ASN A 10 29.88 -10.51 14.63
C ASN A 10 30.50 -9.74 13.45
N SER A 11 31.09 -10.41 12.47
CA SER A 11 31.84 -9.72 11.40
C SER A 11 30.93 -9.10 10.34
N GLU A 12 29.77 -9.72 10.06
CA GLU A 12 28.81 -9.23 9.06
C GLU A 12 28.07 -7.97 9.52
N ASN A 13 27.71 -7.90 10.81
CA ASN A 13 27.04 -6.72 11.38
C ASN A 13 27.97 -5.50 11.43
N THR A 14 29.25 -5.67 11.80
CA THR A 14 30.23 -4.56 11.80
C THR A 14 30.48 -4.02 10.39
N THR A 15 30.51 -4.91 9.39
CA THR A 15 30.75 -4.51 7.99
C THR A 15 29.55 -3.72 7.41
N ASN A 16 28.32 -4.11 7.75
CA ASN A 16 27.12 -3.40 7.29
C ASN A 16 26.99 -2.01 7.93
N ASP A 17 27.36 -1.87 9.20
CA ASP A 17 27.36 -0.59 9.90
C ASP A 17 28.42 0.37 9.33
N ASP A 18 29.64 -0.11 9.05
CA ASP A 18 30.70 0.70 8.43
C ASP A 18 30.30 1.21 7.03
N VAL A 19 29.64 0.37 6.23
CA VAL A 19 29.13 0.75 4.90
C VAL A 19 28.01 1.79 5.02
N ALA A 20 27.07 1.61 5.95
CA ALA A 20 25.99 2.56 6.18
C ALA A 20 26.52 3.95 6.61
N GLN A 21 27.52 3.99 7.50
CA GLN A 21 28.16 5.24 7.93
C GLN A 21 28.87 5.95 6.77
N GLU A 22 29.56 5.21 5.89
CA GLU A 22 30.19 5.80 4.72
C GLU A 22 29.16 6.37 3.72
N LEU A 23 28.03 5.68 3.51
CA LEU A 23 26.94 6.20 2.68
C LEU A 23 26.35 7.49 3.26
N LEU A 24 26.09 7.53 4.57
CA LEU A 24 25.62 8.73 5.26
C LEU A 24 26.62 9.88 5.14
N ARG A 25 27.92 9.60 5.27
CA ARG A 25 29.00 10.60 5.08
C ARG A 25 28.99 11.17 3.66
N LYS A 26 28.91 10.31 2.64
CA LYS A 26 28.83 10.74 1.23
C LYS A 26 27.61 11.60 0.95
N LEU A 27 26.44 11.20 1.45
CA LEU A 27 25.20 11.95 1.31
C LEU A 27 25.30 13.32 2.01
N ARG A 28 25.78 13.37 3.26
CA ARG A 28 25.96 14.63 4.00
C ARG A 28 26.86 15.62 3.26
N GLN A 29 27.92 15.13 2.61
CA GLN A 29 28.84 15.94 1.81
C GLN A 29 28.36 16.21 0.38
N LYS A 30 27.20 15.68 -0.02
CA LYS A 30 26.70 15.69 -1.40
C LYS A 30 27.76 15.21 -2.41
N GLN A 31 28.53 14.19 -2.01
CA GLN A 31 29.55 13.59 -2.86
C GLN A 31 28.88 12.73 -3.94
N GLY A 32 29.34 12.84 -5.19
CA GLY A 32 28.75 12.10 -6.31
C GLY A 32 27.63 12.87 -7.00
N ASN A 33 26.82 12.16 -7.77
CA ASN A 33 25.65 12.72 -8.45
C ASN A 33 24.33 12.29 -7.80
N TRP A 34 23.21 12.87 -8.23
CA TRP A 34 21.90 12.59 -7.62
C TRP A 34 21.43 11.14 -7.84
N VAL A 35 21.88 10.46 -8.89
CA VAL A 35 21.59 9.03 -9.13
C VAL A 35 22.28 8.18 -8.06
N GLU A 36 23.55 8.48 -7.76
CA GLU A 36 24.31 7.84 -6.68
C GLU A 36 23.70 8.13 -5.30
N TRP A 37 23.17 9.34 -5.09
CA TRP A 37 22.44 9.65 -3.85
C TRP A 37 21.18 8.78 -3.74
N GLY A 38 20.42 8.65 -4.83
CA GLY A 38 19.23 7.81 -4.87
C GLY A 38 19.50 6.35 -4.56
N THR A 39 20.58 5.77 -5.10
CA THR A 39 20.96 4.38 -4.82
C THR A 39 21.48 4.21 -3.39
N ALA A 40 22.25 5.17 -2.87
CA ALA A 40 22.72 5.18 -1.48
C ALA A 40 21.54 5.22 -0.49
N ILE A 41 20.59 6.13 -0.68
CA ILE A 41 19.40 6.27 0.19
C ILE A 41 18.54 5.00 0.11
N ALA A 42 18.34 4.43 -1.08
CA ALA A 42 17.60 3.18 -1.23
C ALA A 42 18.28 2.02 -0.49
N SER A 43 19.62 1.97 -0.48
CA SER A 43 20.38 0.98 0.28
C SER A 43 20.18 1.15 1.78
N LEU A 44 20.26 2.38 2.29
CA LEU A 44 20.04 2.70 3.71
C LEU A 44 18.64 2.31 4.18
N GLN A 45 17.60 2.62 3.38
CA GLN A 45 16.23 2.21 3.69
C GLN A 45 16.07 0.69 3.73
N LYS A 46 16.74 -0.03 2.81
CA LYS A 46 16.74 -1.51 2.79
C LYS A 46 17.43 -2.11 4.03
N THR A 47 18.39 -1.41 4.62
CA THR A 47 19.08 -1.82 5.85
C THR A 47 18.38 -1.34 7.13
N GLY A 48 17.18 -0.76 7.03
CA GLY A 48 16.33 -0.43 8.18
C GLY A 48 16.28 1.03 8.59
N TYR A 49 17.01 1.93 7.91
CA TYR A 49 16.93 3.36 8.21
C TYR A 49 15.60 3.94 7.71
N ASN A 50 14.89 4.64 8.59
CA ASN A 50 13.68 5.36 8.19
C ASN A 50 14.03 6.73 7.56
N PRO A 51 13.11 7.36 6.80
CA PRO A 51 13.40 8.63 6.14
C PRO A 51 13.80 9.78 7.08
N GLN A 52 13.29 9.77 8.32
CA GLN A 52 13.60 10.80 9.32
C GLN A 52 15.04 10.66 9.82
N GLU A 53 15.52 9.44 10.10
CA GLU A 53 16.90 9.17 10.50
C GLU A 53 17.90 9.60 9.41
N ILE A 54 17.58 9.33 8.13
CA ILE A 54 18.42 9.75 7.00
C ILE A 54 18.45 11.29 6.90
N PHE A 55 17.32 11.96 7.11
CA PHE A 55 17.25 13.42 7.11
C PHE A 55 18.12 14.01 8.22
N GLU A 56 18.00 13.52 9.45
CA GLU A 56 18.80 14.00 10.59
C GLU A 56 20.29 13.81 10.36
N ALA A 57 20.68 12.70 9.73
CA ALA A 57 22.09 12.40 9.47
C ALA A 57 22.68 13.15 8.25
N THR A 58 21.88 13.55 7.26
CA THR A 58 22.39 14.00 5.94
C THR A 58 21.83 15.35 5.46
N GLY A 59 20.67 15.78 5.97
CA GLY A 59 19.94 16.95 5.49
C GLY A 59 19.06 16.70 4.26
N PHE A 60 18.96 15.47 3.75
CA PHE A 60 18.03 15.13 2.66
C PHE A 60 16.60 15.00 3.19
N GLU A 61 15.71 15.89 2.79
CA GLU A 61 14.30 15.83 3.20
C GLU A 61 13.62 14.56 2.67
N PRO A 62 12.62 13.98 3.39
CA PRO A 62 11.92 12.78 2.93
C PRO A 62 11.32 12.88 1.52
N ILE A 63 10.86 14.08 1.12
CA ILE A 63 10.34 14.33 -0.24
C ILE A 63 11.46 14.21 -1.28
N GLN A 64 12.63 14.80 -0.99
CA GLN A 64 13.81 14.73 -1.86
C GLN A 64 14.36 13.30 -1.93
N GLN A 65 14.38 12.57 -0.81
CA GLN A 65 14.78 11.16 -0.76
C GLN A 65 13.91 10.33 -1.72
N ASN A 66 12.58 10.44 -1.62
CA ASN A 66 11.67 9.75 -2.53
C ASN A 66 11.92 10.11 -4.01
N GLN A 67 12.14 11.40 -4.29
CA GLN A 67 12.43 11.88 -5.64
C GLN A 67 13.68 11.24 -6.23
N VAL A 68 14.81 11.26 -5.52
CA VAL A 68 16.08 10.72 -6.04
C VAL A 68 16.11 9.19 -6.07
N ILE A 69 15.44 8.51 -5.14
CA ILE A 69 15.30 7.04 -5.17
C ILE A 69 14.53 6.62 -6.43
N VAL A 70 13.34 7.17 -6.64
CA VAL A 70 12.50 6.80 -7.80
C VAL A 70 13.15 7.28 -9.10
N GLY A 71 13.70 8.50 -9.12
CA GLY A 71 14.42 9.03 -10.28
C GLY A 71 15.61 8.15 -10.68
N SER A 72 16.37 7.61 -9.71
CA SER A 72 17.52 6.74 -10.01
C SER A 72 17.07 5.38 -10.58
N GLN A 73 15.94 4.85 -10.12
CA GLN A 73 15.32 3.66 -10.72
C GLN A 73 14.85 3.90 -12.17
N VAL A 74 14.33 5.09 -12.45
CA VAL A 74 13.99 5.50 -13.82
C VAL A 74 15.25 5.64 -14.65
N TYR A 75 16.30 6.30 -14.15
CA TYR A 75 17.61 6.41 -14.83
C TYR A 75 18.20 5.03 -15.17
N ASN A 76 18.13 4.07 -14.26
CA ASN A 76 18.54 2.68 -14.53
C ASN A 76 17.74 2.04 -15.68
N SER A 77 16.48 2.45 -15.87
CA SER A 77 15.68 2.00 -17.02
C SER A 77 16.19 2.60 -18.34
N LEU A 78 16.61 3.88 -18.34
CA LEU A 78 17.21 4.52 -19.51
C LEU A 78 18.49 3.79 -19.95
N GLU A 79 19.34 3.39 -19.01
CA GLU A 79 20.57 2.66 -19.32
C GLU A 79 20.29 1.28 -19.93
N LYS A 80 19.33 0.55 -19.36
CA LYS A 80 18.99 -0.82 -19.80
C LYS A 80 18.24 -0.86 -21.13
N PHE A 81 17.39 0.13 -21.40
CA PHE A 81 16.52 0.16 -22.57
C PHE A 81 17.01 1.12 -23.66
N GLY A 82 18.29 1.50 -23.62
CA GLY A 82 18.99 2.08 -24.77
C GLY A 82 18.70 3.56 -25.06
N ALA A 83 18.47 4.39 -24.03
CA ALA A 83 18.45 5.84 -24.21
C ALA A 83 19.82 6.34 -24.72
N SER A 84 19.82 7.41 -25.52
CA SER A 84 21.05 7.92 -26.12
C SER A 84 22.07 8.37 -25.06
N GLU A 85 23.35 8.35 -25.43
CA GLU A 85 24.42 8.80 -24.53
C GLU A 85 24.24 10.27 -24.11
N ALA A 86 23.73 11.11 -25.00
CA ALA A 86 23.42 12.51 -24.69
C ALA A 86 22.32 12.63 -23.62
N THR A 87 21.23 11.86 -23.76
CA THR A 87 20.14 11.80 -22.77
C THR A 87 20.65 11.31 -21.42
N ARG A 88 21.44 10.23 -21.40
CA ARG A 88 22.01 9.65 -20.16
C ARG A 88 22.98 10.60 -19.49
N SER A 89 23.90 11.20 -20.24
CA SER A 89 24.86 12.18 -19.73
C SER A 89 24.18 13.42 -19.16
N HIS A 90 23.09 13.87 -19.77
CA HIS A 90 22.28 14.96 -19.22
C HIS A 90 21.66 14.57 -17.87
N TYR A 91 20.92 13.44 -17.84
CA TYR A 91 20.19 13.06 -16.64
C TYR A 91 21.05 12.48 -15.52
N SER A 92 22.30 12.10 -15.77
CA SER A 92 23.21 11.66 -14.71
C SER A 92 23.55 12.79 -13.72
N THR A 93 23.48 14.05 -14.15
CA THR A 93 23.88 15.21 -13.34
C THR A 93 22.71 16.08 -12.88
N ARG A 94 21.57 16.05 -13.58
CA ARG A 94 20.38 16.89 -13.30
C ARG A 94 19.08 16.20 -13.72
N GLY A 95 17.92 16.78 -13.40
CA GLY A 95 16.62 16.31 -13.88
C GLY A 95 16.02 15.14 -13.10
N SER A 96 16.31 15.03 -11.81
CA SER A 96 15.72 13.99 -10.95
C SER A 96 14.21 14.17 -10.80
N ASP A 97 13.74 15.42 -10.77
CA ASP A 97 12.34 15.84 -10.81
C ASP A 97 11.66 15.44 -12.12
N ILE A 98 12.32 15.65 -13.26
CA ILE A 98 11.81 15.24 -14.58
C ILE A 98 11.67 13.72 -14.65
N LEU A 99 12.72 12.97 -14.28
CA LEU A 99 12.68 11.51 -14.33
C LEU A 99 11.68 10.93 -13.31
N TYR A 100 11.46 11.59 -12.18
CA TYR A 100 10.45 11.19 -11.20
C TYR A 100 9.03 11.15 -11.80
N GLU A 101 8.71 12.04 -12.74
CA GLU A 101 7.39 12.06 -13.37
C GLU A 101 7.14 10.88 -14.32
N LEU A 102 8.20 10.20 -14.75
CA LEU A 102 8.11 9.02 -15.61
C LEU A 102 7.90 7.71 -14.83
N ARG A 103 7.77 7.77 -13.50
CA ARG A 103 7.68 6.58 -12.61
C ARG A 103 6.54 5.61 -12.95
N LEU A 104 5.44 6.11 -13.50
CA LEU A 104 4.24 5.33 -13.85
C LEU A 104 4.34 4.59 -15.19
N LEU A 105 5.35 4.94 -15.99
CA LEU A 105 5.66 4.30 -17.27
C LEU A 105 6.41 2.99 -17.05
N THR A 106 6.30 2.08 -18.02
CA THR A 106 7.11 0.85 -18.09
C THR A 106 8.58 1.17 -18.38
N GLN A 107 9.48 0.21 -18.19
CA GLN A 107 10.92 0.43 -18.36
C GLN A 107 11.30 0.84 -19.79
N GLU A 108 10.64 0.27 -20.80
CA GLU A 108 10.83 0.60 -22.23
C GLU A 108 10.29 2.01 -22.56
N GLU A 109 9.08 2.34 -22.08
CA GLU A 109 8.48 3.66 -22.26
C GLU A 109 9.30 4.78 -21.60
N ARG A 110 9.94 4.51 -20.46
CA ARG A 110 10.79 5.50 -19.76
C ARG A 110 11.96 5.97 -20.63
N ALA A 111 12.63 5.05 -21.34
CA ALA A 111 13.78 5.41 -22.16
C ALA A 111 13.38 6.33 -23.33
N THR A 112 12.33 5.95 -24.05
CA THR A 112 11.84 6.73 -25.20
C THR A 112 11.22 8.06 -24.77
N ALA A 113 10.47 8.10 -23.66
CA ALA A 113 9.90 9.34 -23.12
C ALA A 113 10.99 10.30 -22.63
N ALA A 114 12.00 9.81 -21.91
CA ALA A 114 13.10 10.64 -21.43
C ALA A 114 13.93 11.23 -22.59
N GLU A 115 14.17 10.45 -23.65
CA GLU A 115 14.81 10.91 -24.89
C GLU A 115 14.04 12.09 -25.50
N MET A 116 12.72 11.95 -25.66
CA MET A 116 11.87 13.00 -26.21
C MET A 116 11.89 14.26 -25.34
N ILE A 117 11.75 14.12 -24.02
CA ILE A 117 11.77 15.23 -23.06
C ILE A 117 13.11 15.98 -23.13
N PHE A 118 14.22 15.25 -23.22
CA PHE A 118 15.56 15.82 -23.38
C PHE A 118 15.68 16.61 -24.69
N VAL A 119 15.28 16.01 -25.82
CA VAL A 119 15.34 16.64 -27.15
C VAL A 119 14.52 17.94 -27.19
N HIS A 120 13.34 17.93 -26.59
CA HIS A 120 12.45 19.10 -26.57
C HIS A 120 12.69 20.07 -25.40
N LYS A 121 13.65 19.75 -24.51
CA LYS A 121 14.03 20.54 -23.32
C LYS A 121 12.85 20.88 -22.43
N LEU A 122 12.03 19.87 -22.13
CA LEU A 122 10.83 20.02 -21.31
C LEU A 122 11.17 20.06 -19.83
N ASP A 123 10.40 20.82 -19.05
CA ASP A 123 10.49 20.84 -17.59
C ASP A 123 9.72 19.69 -16.93
N ALA A 124 9.69 19.64 -15.59
CA ALA A 124 9.02 18.58 -14.84
C ALA A 124 7.50 18.59 -15.02
N ASP A 125 6.87 19.75 -15.17
CA ASP A 125 5.43 19.86 -15.37
C ASP A 125 5.04 19.36 -16.76
N GLU A 126 5.80 19.76 -17.80
CA GLU A 126 5.64 19.24 -19.15
C GLU A 126 5.95 17.74 -19.23
N ALA A 127 6.95 17.24 -18.49
CA ALA A 127 7.26 15.82 -18.40
C ALA A 127 6.11 15.00 -17.80
N ARG A 128 5.41 15.55 -16.79
CA ARG A 128 4.22 14.93 -16.21
C ARG A 128 3.10 14.79 -17.24
N GLU A 129 2.92 15.79 -18.10
CA GLU A 129 1.95 15.71 -19.20
C GLU A 129 2.33 14.65 -20.23
N VAL A 130 3.62 14.56 -20.60
CA VAL A 130 4.13 13.50 -21.49
C VAL A 130 3.88 12.13 -20.88
N ALA A 131 4.22 11.92 -19.61
CA ALA A 131 3.99 10.65 -18.91
C ALA A 131 2.51 10.25 -18.92
N LYS A 132 1.62 11.21 -18.66
CA LYS A 132 0.17 10.98 -18.73
C LYS A 132 -0.28 10.61 -20.15
N ALA A 133 0.19 11.33 -21.17
CA ALA A 133 -0.18 11.06 -22.55
C ALA A 133 0.26 9.66 -23.01
N VAL A 134 1.51 9.29 -22.73
CA VAL A 134 2.06 7.97 -23.04
C VAL A 134 1.28 6.89 -22.31
N LYS A 135 1.00 7.07 -21.02
CA LYS A 135 0.26 6.09 -20.23
C LYS A 135 -1.17 5.90 -20.69
N GLU A 136 -1.87 6.99 -21.00
CA GLU A 136 -3.24 6.92 -21.52
C GLU A 136 -3.28 6.23 -22.89
N PHE A 137 -2.27 6.49 -23.73
CA PHE A 137 -2.14 5.87 -25.05
C PHE A 137 -1.81 4.38 -24.96
N SER A 138 -0.99 3.96 -23.98
CA SER A 138 -0.62 2.56 -23.77
C SER A 138 -1.80 1.66 -23.37
N TYR A 139 -2.91 2.23 -22.90
CA TYR A 139 -4.14 1.47 -22.58
C TYR A 139 -4.94 1.07 -23.82
N LEU A 140 -4.65 1.66 -24.99
CA LEU A 140 -5.35 1.37 -26.23
C LEU A 140 -4.86 0.03 -26.80
N ARG A 141 -5.74 -0.98 -26.82
CA ARG A 141 -5.43 -2.30 -27.43
C ARG A 141 -5.08 -2.19 -28.91
N THR A 142 -5.73 -1.27 -29.61
CA THR A 142 -5.52 -0.98 -31.03
C THR A 142 -5.13 0.48 -31.15
N LEU A 143 -3.96 0.73 -31.77
CA LEU A 143 -3.46 2.07 -31.96
C LEU A 143 -4.41 2.88 -32.86
N PRO A 144 -4.71 4.15 -32.52
CA PRO A 144 -5.49 5.04 -33.38
C PRO A 144 -4.84 5.21 -34.75
N GLU A 145 -5.66 5.28 -35.79
CA GLU A 145 -5.18 5.41 -37.17
C GLU A 145 -4.27 6.65 -37.33
N GLY A 146 -3.10 6.43 -37.91
CA GLY A 146 -2.12 7.47 -38.18
C GLY A 146 -1.19 7.81 -37.00
N PHE A 147 -1.38 7.24 -35.81
CA PHE A 147 -0.50 7.46 -34.65
C PHE A 147 0.26 6.19 -34.30
N SER A 148 1.59 6.30 -34.16
CA SER A 148 2.45 5.19 -33.72
C SER A 148 2.56 5.12 -32.19
N ASN A 149 3.22 4.08 -31.67
CA ASN A 149 3.51 3.92 -30.24
C ASN A 149 4.67 4.81 -29.73
N HIS A 150 5.15 5.77 -30.53
CA HIS A 150 6.18 6.70 -30.10
C HIS A 150 5.59 7.73 -29.12
N PRO A 151 6.30 8.15 -28.05
CA PRO A 151 5.77 9.10 -27.06
C PRO A 151 5.34 10.44 -27.67
N GLY A 152 6.02 10.88 -28.73
CA GLY A 152 5.63 12.05 -29.52
C GLY A 152 4.26 11.91 -30.19
N ASP A 153 3.97 10.74 -30.76
CA ASP A 153 2.67 10.44 -31.36
C ASP A 153 1.59 10.24 -30.28
N ALA A 154 1.92 9.71 -29.11
CA ALA A 154 1.00 9.62 -27.98
C ALA A 154 0.54 11.00 -27.50
N LEU A 155 1.48 11.95 -27.36
CA LEU A 155 1.16 13.35 -27.00
C LEU A 155 0.43 14.07 -28.14
N ALA A 156 0.81 13.82 -29.39
CA ALA A 156 0.11 14.32 -30.57
C ALA A 156 -1.34 13.82 -30.63
N TYR A 157 -1.59 12.55 -30.30
CA TYR A 157 -2.94 11.99 -30.23
C TYR A 157 -3.75 12.62 -29.09
N GLN A 158 -3.14 12.79 -27.92
CA GLN A 158 -3.82 13.45 -26.79
C GLN A 158 -4.25 14.87 -27.16
N THR A 159 -3.35 15.66 -27.76
CA THR A 159 -3.65 17.03 -28.19
C THR A 159 -4.66 17.09 -29.33
N TRP A 160 -4.59 16.16 -30.29
CA TRP A 160 -5.59 16.00 -31.35
C TRP A 160 -6.99 15.73 -30.77
N LYS A 161 -7.09 14.81 -29.82
CA LYS A 161 -8.35 14.46 -29.15
C LYS A 161 -8.92 15.65 -28.36
N LEU A 162 -8.08 16.39 -27.65
CA LEU A 162 -8.47 17.60 -26.91
C LEU A 162 -8.91 18.73 -27.86
N ALA A 163 -8.20 18.93 -28.97
CA ALA A 163 -8.54 19.95 -29.96
C ALA A 163 -9.91 19.70 -30.59
N ARG A 164 -10.28 18.44 -30.84
CA ARG A 164 -11.62 18.05 -31.32
C ARG A 164 -12.72 18.23 -30.28
N GLN A 165 -12.37 18.31 -29.00
CA GLN A 165 -13.34 18.51 -27.91
C GLN A 165 -13.55 20.00 -27.60
N ASN A 166 -12.65 20.86 -28.06
CA ASN A 166 -12.65 22.27 -27.72
C ASN A 166 -13.32 23.11 -28.80
N SER A 167 -14.35 23.87 -28.42
CA SER A 167 -15.04 24.82 -29.28
C SER A 167 -14.34 26.17 -29.37
N ASP A 168 -13.48 26.50 -28.40
CA ASP A 168 -12.70 27.74 -28.43
C ASP A 168 -11.58 27.67 -29.46
N LEU A 169 -11.58 28.60 -30.41
CA LEU A 169 -10.66 28.59 -31.55
C LEU A 169 -9.21 28.86 -31.13
N GLN A 170 -8.99 29.70 -30.12
CA GLN A 170 -7.64 30.05 -29.65
C GLN A 170 -6.99 28.86 -28.96
N GLU A 171 -7.70 28.24 -28.02
CA GLU A 171 -7.22 27.06 -27.31
C GLU A 171 -7.06 25.86 -28.24
N ARG A 172 -7.97 25.69 -29.20
CA ARG A 172 -7.84 24.69 -30.27
C ARG A 172 -6.57 24.93 -31.10
N SER A 173 -6.28 26.18 -31.48
CA SER A 173 -5.06 26.51 -32.22
C SER A 173 -3.80 26.21 -31.42
N ARG A 174 -3.81 26.49 -30.10
CA ARG A 174 -2.71 26.14 -29.18
C ARG A 174 -2.48 24.63 -29.11
N LEU A 175 -3.55 23.84 -29.04
CA LEU A 175 -3.49 22.38 -29.03
C LEU A 175 -2.96 21.82 -30.36
N ILE A 176 -3.38 22.38 -31.49
CA ILE A 176 -2.86 22.00 -32.83
C ILE A 176 -1.37 22.29 -32.91
N ALA A 177 -0.93 23.49 -32.53
CA ALA A 177 0.50 23.84 -32.52
C ALA A 177 1.31 22.91 -31.61
N LYS A 178 0.77 22.55 -30.44
CA LYS A 178 1.38 21.58 -29.53
C LYS A 178 1.50 20.19 -30.18
N GLY A 179 0.43 19.70 -30.81
CA GLY A 179 0.45 18.44 -31.53
C GLY A 179 1.52 18.42 -32.64
N LEU A 180 1.59 19.48 -33.45
CA LEU A 180 2.59 19.59 -34.53
C LEU A 180 4.03 19.70 -34.04
N ARG A 181 4.25 20.26 -32.83
CA ARG A 181 5.58 20.33 -32.20
C ARG A 181 6.13 18.93 -31.85
N PHE A 182 5.25 18.00 -31.48
CA PHE A 182 5.64 16.72 -30.89
C PHE A 182 5.35 15.49 -31.75
N ALA A 183 4.51 15.59 -32.78
CA ALA A 183 4.24 14.50 -33.70
C ALA A 183 5.53 13.93 -34.31
N HIS A 184 5.72 12.62 -34.17
CA HIS A 184 6.90 11.92 -34.63
C HIS A 184 6.71 11.40 -36.07
N THR A 185 5.53 10.85 -36.36
CA THR A 185 5.25 10.29 -37.70
C THR A 185 4.61 11.31 -38.64
N PRO A 186 4.89 11.24 -39.96
CA PRO A 186 4.20 12.08 -40.95
C PRO A 186 2.67 11.87 -40.96
N THR A 187 2.22 10.66 -40.64
CA THR A 187 0.80 10.32 -40.56
C THR A 187 0.12 11.01 -39.38
N ALA A 188 0.77 11.06 -38.21
CA ALA A 188 0.24 11.76 -37.03
C ALA A 188 0.18 13.27 -37.30
N ARG A 189 1.21 13.81 -37.96
CA ARG A 189 1.25 15.22 -38.36
C ARG A 189 0.07 15.57 -39.27
N LYS A 190 -0.20 14.73 -40.28
CA LYS A 190 -1.35 14.92 -41.19
C LYS A 190 -2.69 14.90 -40.46
N GLN A 191 -2.88 14.00 -39.50
CA GLN A 191 -4.10 13.94 -38.67
C GLN A 191 -4.32 15.23 -37.87
N ILE A 192 -3.25 15.86 -37.38
CA ILE A 192 -3.32 17.14 -36.67
C ILE A 192 -3.58 18.30 -37.63
N GLU A 193 -2.94 18.33 -38.81
CA GLU A 193 -3.15 19.37 -39.83
C GLU A 193 -4.60 19.44 -40.32
N GLN A 194 -5.28 18.30 -40.42
CA GLN A 194 -6.70 18.23 -40.79
C GLN A 194 -7.62 19.04 -39.85
N LEU A 195 -7.21 19.24 -38.58
CA LEU A 195 -7.96 20.01 -37.60
C LEU A 195 -8.02 21.51 -37.90
N LEU A 196 -7.16 22.01 -38.81
CA LEU A 196 -7.19 23.40 -39.30
C LEU A 196 -8.37 23.65 -40.26
N THR A 197 -8.88 22.58 -40.88
CA THR A 197 -10.00 22.66 -41.84
C THR A 197 -11.30 22.08 -41.29
N ASP A 198 -11.23 21.08 -40.41
CA ASP A 198 -12.40 20.44 -39.80
C ASP A 198 -12.74 21.13 -38.47
N PHE A 199 -13.79 21.96 -38.41
CA PHE A 199 -14.21 22.65 -37.19
C PHE A 199 -15.24 21.88 -36.34
N THR A 200 -15.46 20.59 -36.62
CA THR A 200 -16.41 19.80 -35.82
C THR A 200 -15.91 19.61 -34.38
N THR A 201 -16.83 19.73 -33.42
CA THR A 201 -16.59 19.46 -32.00
C THR A 201 -17.24 18.15 -31.59
N VAL A 202 -16.43 17.23 -31.03
CA VAL A 202 -16.86 15.94 -30.49
C VAL A 202 -16.84 16.02 -28.96
N PRO A 203 -17.99 16.10 -28.28
CA PRO A 203 -18.03 16.26 -26.83
C PRO A 203 -17.46 15.03 -26.11
N LYS A 204 -16.65 15.27 -25.06
CA LYS A 204 -16.15 14.22 -24.17
C LYS A 204 -17.10 14.03 -23.00
N ARG A 205 -17.53 12.80 -22.75
CA ARG A 205 -18.19 12.47 -21.47
C ARG A 205 -17.14 12.51 -20.34
N PRO A 206 -17.38 13.21 -19.22
CA PRO A 206 -16.44 13.20 -18.10
C PRO A 206 -16.27 11.77 -17.56
N ALA A 207 -15.10 11.49 -16.98
CA ALA A 207 -14.88 10.23 -16.29
C ALA A 207 -15.87 10.11 -15.12
N PRO A 208 -16.40 8.90 -14.84
CA PRO A 208 -17.24 8.70 -13.66
C PRO A 208 -16.45 8.99 -12.38
N ILE A 209 -17.16 9.40 -11.33
CA ILE A 209 -16.58 9.60 -10.00
C ILE A 209 -16.21 8.21 -9.45
N LEU A 210 -14.97 8.06 -8.98
CA LEU A 210 -14.52 6.83 -8.31
C LEU A 210 -15.20 6.72 -6.93
N PRO A 211 -15.64 5.52 -6.51
CA PRO A 211 -16.35 5.34 -5.25
C PRO A 211 -15.38 5.34 -4.05
N PHE A 212 -14.86 6.51 -3.71
CA PHE A 212 -14.03 6.68 -2.51
C PHE A 212 -14.88 6.63 -1.25
N TYR A 213 -14.44 5.83 -0.28
CA TYR A 213 -14.99 5.78 1.07
C TYR A 213 -13.92 6.20 2.07
N ARG A 214 -14.34 6.82 3.17
CA ARG A 214 -13.48 7.15 4.30
C ARG A 214 -14.13 6.62 5.58
N LEU A 215 -13.37 5.85 6.35
CA LEU A 215 -13.77 5.49 7.71
C LEU A 215 -13.49 6.71 8.60
N GLU A 216 -14.52 7.20 9.28
CA GLU A 216 -14.47 8.43 10.07
C GLU A 216 -14.29 8.16 11.59
N SER A 217 -14.53 6.93 12.04
CA SER A 217 -14.32 6.52 13.45
C SER A 217 -13.63 5.17 13.59
N GLU A 218 -12.95 4.96 14.73
CA GLU A 218 -12.31 3.68 15.05
C GLU A 218 -13.31 2.53 15.17
N GLU A 219 -14.54 2.80 15.60
CA GLU A 219 -15.61 1.79 15.68
C GLU A 219 -15.99 1.23 14.30
N GLN A 220 -15.82 2.02 13.24
CA GLN A 220 -16.02 1.58 11.86
C GLN A 220 -14.86 0.70 11.34
N MET A 221 -13.73 0.68 12.04
CA MET A 221 -12.58 -0.14 11.70
C MET A 221 -12.64 -1.46 12.48
N PRO A 222 -12.98 -2.58 11.82
CA PRO A 222 -13.02 -3.86 12.49
C PRO A 222 -11.60 -4.31 12.89
N ARG A 223 -11.49 -5.06 13.98
CA ARG A 223 -10.26 -5.75 14.38
C ARG A 223 -10.37 -7.22 14.00
N MET A 224 -9.35 -7.73 13.31
CA MET A 224 -9.23 -9.15 12.97
C MET A 224 -8.75 -9.93 14.19
N VAL A 225 -9.50 -10.95 14.61
CA VAL A 225 -9.18 -11.80 15.77
C VAL A 225 -8.99 -13.24 15.29
N PRO A 226 -7.93 -13.95 15.73
CA PRO A 226 -7.71 -15.34 15.36
C PRO A 226 -8.65 -16.22 16.18
N VAL A 227 -9.21 -17.23 15.54
CA VAL A 227 -10.09 -18.21 16.18
C VAL A 227 -9.27 -19.47 16.46
N VAL A 228 -9.16 -19.85 17.73
CA VAL A 228 -8.42 -21.06 18.16
C VAL A 228 -9.14 -22.32 17.65
N GLY A 229 -10.47 -22.35 17.81
CA GLY A 229 -11.31 -23.49 17.45
C GLY A 229 -12.62 -23.47 18.24
N GLU A 230 -13.26 -24.63 18.32
CA GLU A 230 -14.47 -24.87 19.12
C GLU A 230 -14.15 -25.82 20.27
N LEU A 231 -14.66 -25.52 21.48
CA LEU A 231 -14.48 -26.40 22.64
C LEU A 231 -15.07 -27.80 22.40
N PRO A 232 -14.44 -28.87 22.94
CA PRO A 232 -13.29 -28.87 23.85
C PRO A 232 -11.95 -28.64 23.13
N LEU A 233 -11.08 -27.84 23.76
CA LEU A 233 -9.72 -27.50 23.30
C LEU A 233 -8.74 -27.70 24.45
N SER A 234 -7.45 -27.86 24.18
CA SER A 234 -6.39 -27.96 25.18
C SER A 234 -5.65 -26.63 25.40
N GLY A 235 -4.84 -26.54 26.47
CA GLY A 235 -3.92 -25.41 26.66
C GLY A 235 -2.91 -25.26 25.51
N GLN A 236 -2.54 -26.36 24.86
CA GLN A 236 -1.62 -26.34 23.72
C GLN A 236 -2.25 -25.71 22.48
N ASP A 237 -3.53 -25.96 22.21
CA ASP A 237 -4.25 -25.35 21.08
C ASP A 237 -4.28 -23.83 21.21
N LEU A 238 -4.51 -23.32 22.43
CA LEU A 238 -4.49 -21.89 22.73
C LEU A 238 -3.09 -21.28 22.55
N GLN A 239 -2.03 -22.00 22.91
CA GLN A 239 -0.65 -21.54 22.79
C GLN A 239 -0.13 -21.61 21.35
N ALA A 240 -0.66 -22.51 20.53
CA ALA A 240 -0.25 -22.68 19.14
C ALA A 240 -0.61 -21.48 18.24
N VAL A 241 -1.63 -20.70 18.63
CA VAL A 241 -2.02 -19.48 17.91
C VAL A 241 -0.99 -18.38 18.17
N PRO A 242 -0.27 -17.85 17.16
CA PRO A 242 0.73 -16.82 17.40
C PRO A 242 0.10 -15.47 17.73
N VAL A 243 0.89 -14.59 18.33
CA VAL A 243 0.54 -13.17 18.50
C VAL A 243 0.49 -12.51 17.13
N ILE A 244 -0.52 -11.69 16.88
CA ILE A 244 -0.71 -11.02 15.61
C ILE A 244 -0.04 -9.65 15.61
N THR A 245 0.63 -9.33 14.51
CA THR A 245 1.15 -7.99 14.25
C THR A 245 0.37 -7.38 13.09
N GLU A 246 -0.29 -6.25 13.36
CA GLU A 246 -1.02 -5.49 12.35
C GLU A 246 -0.05 -4.62 11.51
N ILE A 247 -0.24 -4.63 10.20
CA ILE A 247 0.58 -3.88 9.24
C ILE A 247 -0.18 -2.64 8.79
N GLU A 248 0.27 -1.48 9.28
CA GLU A 248 -0.27 -0.17 8.92
C GLU A 248 -0.05 0.19 7.43
N PRO A 249 -0.86 1.10 6.83
CA PRO A 249 -1.90 1.95 7.46
C PRO A 249 -3.31 1.33 7.47
N PHE A 250 -3.44 0.09 6.98
CA PHE A 250 -4.74 -0.58 6.80
C PHE A 250 -4.92 -1.77 7.75
N ARG A 251 -4.09 -1.86 8.81
CA ARG A 251 -4.09 -2.93 9.81
C ARG A 251 -4.17 -4.34 9.19
N MET A 252 -3.40 -4.56 8.13
CA MET A 252 -3.39 -5.86 7.45
C MET A 252 -2.73 -6.91 8.33
N VAL A 253 -3.25 -8.13 8.31
CA VAL A 253 -2.62 -9.28 8.96
C VAL A 253 -2.07 -10.22 7.89
N LYS A 254 -0.78 -10.54 7.97
CA LYS A 254 -0.16 -11.59 7.14
C LYS A 254 0.11 -12.80 8.01
N PHE A 255 -0.31 -13.95 7.54
CA PHE A 255 -0.15 -15.22 8.23
C PHE A 255 0.27 -16.31 7.25
N ALA A 256 1.07 -17.27 7.71
CA ALA A 256 1.47 -18.45 6.95
C ALA A 256 1.13 -19.70 7.75
N GLY A 257 0.30 -20.57 7.17
CA GLY A 257 -0.22 -21.78 7.84
C GLY A 257 -1.74 -21.84 7.79
N GLU A 258 -2.33 -22.73 8.58
CA GLU A 258 -3.77 -22.83 8.77
C GLU A 258 -4.21 -22.00 9.98
N GLN A 259 -5.17 -21.10 9.80
CA GLN A 259 -5.74 -20.28 10.86
C GLN A 259 -7.14 -19.80 10.47
N ALA A 260 -8.08 -19.93 11.40
CA ALA A 260 -9.40 -19.33 11.28
C ALA A 260 -9.41 -17.90 11.84
N TRP A 261 -10.25 -17.04 11.28
CA TRP A 261 -10.29 -15.60 11.58
C TRP A 261 -11.71 -15.09 11.70
N VAL A 262 -11.93 -14.12 12.57
CA VAL A 262 -13.21 -13.41 12.68
C VAL A 262 -12.99 -11.89 12.74
N PRO A 263 -13.61 -11.10 11.84
CA PRO A 263 -13.63 -9.65 11.97
C PRO A 263 -14.66 -9.26 13.01
N LEU A 264 -14.24 -8.53 14.04
CA LEU A 264 -15.14 -7.99 15.07
C LEU A 264 -15.17 -6.46 14.99
N PRO A 265 -16.29 -5.82 15.39
CA PRO A 265 -16.37 -4.37 15.48
C PRO A 265 -15.25 -3.79 16.36
N GLY A 266 -14.84 -2.54 16.08
CA GLY A 266 -13.82 -1.82 16.85
C GLY A 266 -14.29 -1.37 18.24
N TRP A 267 -14.87 -2.28 19.03
CA TRP A 267 -15.26 -1.99 20.41
C TRP A 267 -14.03 -1.65 21.25
N GLN A 268 -14.13 -0.64 22.11
CA GLN A 268 -13.01 -0.15 22.91
C GLN A 268 -12.28 -1.25 23.69
N VAL A 269 -13.03 -2.20 24.26
CA VAL A 269 -12.44 -3.34 25.00
C VAL A 269 -11.61 -4.25 24.10
N LEU A 270 -12.01 -4.43 22.84
CA LEU A 270 -11.26 -5.20 21.86
C LEU A 270 -10.06 -4.41 21.35
N LEU A 271 -10.19 -3.11 21.09
CA LEU A 271 -9.07 -2.26 20.66
C LEU A 271 -7.98 -2.17 21.73
N ALA A 272 -8.36 -2.16 23.02
CA ALA A 272 -7.43 -2.13 24.14
C ALA A 272 -6.74 -3.48 24.43
N ALA A 273 -7.22 -4.59 23.85
CA ALA A 273 -6.65 -5.92 24.08
C ALA A 273 -5.26 -6.04 23.42
N GLU A 274 -4.28 -6.57 24.14
CA GLU A 274 -2.92 -6.71 23.59
C GLU A 274 -2.82 -7.94 22.70
N ASP A 275 -3.33 -9.08 23.17
CA ASP A 275 -3.29 -10.36 22.46
C ASP A 275 -4.65 -11.07 22.49
N PRO A 276 -5.65 -10.54 21.76
CA PRO A 276 -6.99 -11.11 21.72
C PRO A 276 -7.03 -12.38 20.86
N VAL A 277 -7.70 -13.41 21.36
CA VAL A 277 -8.04 -14.64 20.63
C VAL A 277 -9.51 -14.97 20.83
N ALA A 278 -10.12 -15.66 19.87
CA ALA A 278 -11.51 -16.09 19.94
C ALA A 278 -11.64 -17.61 20.06
N ILE A 279 -12.61 -18.05 20.87
CA ILE A 279 -12.95 -19.45 21.09
C ILE A 279 -14.45 -19.61 20.87
N LEU A 280 -14.86 -20.60 20.07
CA LEU A 280 -16.26 -20.98 19.95
C LEU A 280 -16.62 -21.92 21.09
N ALA A 281 -17.76 -21.64 21.73
CA ALA A 281 -18.26 -22.43 22.84
C ALA A 281 -19.78 -22.46 22.83
N SER A 282 -20.36 -23.40 23.57
CA SER A 282 -21.79 -23.38 23.86
C SER A 282 -22.05 -22.49 25.09
N SER A 283 -23.16 -21.76 25.09
CA SER A 283 -23.48 -20.78 26.14
C SER A 283 -23.65 -21.40 27.53
N ASP A 284 -23.95 -22.69 27.61
CA ASP A 284 -24.07 -23.45 28.87
C ASP A 284 -22.72 -23.73 29.55
N ARG A 285 -21.60 -23.55 28.83
CA ARG A 285 -20.24 -23.55 29.41
C ARG A 285 -19.93 -22.28 30.20
N LEU A 286 -20.77 -21.25 30.11
CA LEU A 286 -20.61 -20.01 30.84
C LEU A 286 -21.49 -20.01 32.09
N SER A 287 -20.89 -19.77 33.26
CA SER A 287 -21.67 -19.64 34.50
C SER A 287 -22.57 -18.39 34.47
N ASN A 288 -23.64 -18.39 35.28
CA ASN A 288 -24.53 -17.24 35.50
C ASN A 288 -25.21 -16.66 34.24
N GLN A 289 -25.49 -17.49 33.23
CA GLN A 289 -26.32 -17.04 32.11
C GLN A 289 -27.79 -16.88 32.53
N PRO A 290 -28.49 -15.80 32.10
CA PRO A 290 -29.94 -15.75 32.22
C PRO A 290 -30.55 -16.95 31.48
N GLN A 291 -31.66 -17.47 31.99
CA GLN A 291 -32.32 -18.71 31.55
C GLN A 291 -32.83 -18.59 30.10
N SER A 292 -31.91 -18.63 29.14
CA SER A 292 -32.16 -18.63 27.70
C SER A 292 -31.92 -20.03 27.13
N GLN A 293 -32.37 -20.23 25.90
CA GLN A 293 -31.97 -21.36 25.07
C GLN A 293 -30.44 -21.44 24.96
N ILE A 294 -29.90 -22.66 25.03
CA ILE A 294 -28.49 -22.95 24.81
C ILE A 294 -28.18 -22.69 23.34
N GLU A 295 -27.17 -21.86 23.07
CA GLU A 295 -26.72 -21.54 21.71
C GLU A 295 -25.19 -21.42 21.64
N GLN A 296 -24.64 -21.47 20.42
CA GLN A 296 -23.22 -21.25 20.19
C GLN A 296 -22.88 -19.77 20.42
N VAL A 297 -21.77 -19.51 21.11
CA VAL A 297 -21.25 -18.17 21.40
C VAL A 297 -19.79 -18.06 20.99
N LEU A 298 -19.39 -16.86 20.60
CA LEU A 298 -18.00 -16.51 20.37
C LEU A 298 -17.46 -15.81 21.63
N VAL A 299 -16.46 -16.41 22.27
CA VAL A 299 -15.81 -15.88 23.47
C VAL A 299 -14.47 -15.29 23.05
N VAL A 300 -14.24 -14.00 23.33
CA VAL A 300 -12.96 -13.34 23.09
C VAL A 300 -12.21 -13.22 24.40
N VAL A 301 -10.93 -13.58 24.36
CA VAL A 301 -10.03 -13.68 25.50
C VAL A 301 -8.78 -12.86 25.21
N ASP A 302 -8.36 -12.01 26.14
CA ASP A 302 -7.05 -11.36 26.07
C ASP A 302 -6.02 -12.24 26.82
N ARG A 303 -5.11 -12.86 26.07
CA ARG A 303 -4.08 -13.75 26.63
C ARG A 303 -2.99 -12.98 27.39
N ALA A 304 -2.87 -11.66 27.21
CA ALA A 304 -1.94 -10.84 27.98
C ALA A 304 -2.45 -10.55 29.40
N GLN A 305 -3.75 -10.69 29.64
CA GLN A 305 -4.40 -10.37 30.91
C GLN A 305 -4.61 -11.62 31.77
N ARG A 306 -3.63 -11.92 32.63
CA ARG A 306 -3.61 -13.13 33.49
C ARG A 306 -3.62 -12.83 34.99
N GLN A 307 -3.69 -11.55 35.36
CA GLN A 307 -3.81 -11.17 36.76
C GLN A 307 -5.23 -11.43 37.24
N TRP A 308 -5.36 -12.15 38.37
CA TRP A 308 -6.66 -12.45 38.96
C TRP A 308 -7.38 -11.18 39.42
N ASP A 309 -8.70 -11.15 39.19
CA ASP A 309 -9.62 -10.13 39.68
C ASP A 309 -11.02 -10.77 39.88
N ALA A 310 -11.60 -10.58 41.07
CA ALA A 310 -12.88 -11.17 41.46
C ALA A 310 -14.11 -10.66 40.68
N SER A 311 -13.93 -9.76 39.71
CA SER A 311 -15.00 -9.22 38.85
C SER A 311 -14.96 -9.80 37.43
N ASN A 312 -14.01 -10.68 37.12
CA ASN A 312 -13.74 -11.14 35.76
C ASN A 312 -13.77 -12.67 35.64
N TYR A 313 -14.11 -13.16 34.45
CA TYR A 313 -13.98 -14.56 34.08
C TYR A 313 -12.65 -14.79 33.36
N PHE A 314 -12.08 -15.98 33.55
CA PHE A 314 -10.80 -16.36 32.99
C PHE A 314 -10.89 -17.72 32.29
N VAL A 315 -9.99 -17.91 31.32
CA VAL A 315 -9.71 -19.22 30.75
C VAL A 315 -8.67 -19.92 31.60
N VAL A 316 -8.97 -21.16 31.99
CA VAL A 316 -8.06 -22.05 32.73
C VAL A 316 -7.96 -23.39 32.03
N GLU A 317 -6.91 -24.15 32.34
CA GLU A 317 -6.80 -25.54 31.91
C GLU A 317 -7.19 -26.47 33.06
N ASN A 318 -8.19 -27.31 32.82
CA ASN A 318 -8.71 -28.28 33.77
C ASN A 318 -8.70 -29.68 33.15
N VAL A 319 -7.93 -30.60 33.74
CA VAL A 319 -7.78 -31.98 33.23
C VAL A 319 -7.38 -32.04 31.74
N GLY A 320 -6.58 -31.08 31.27
CA GLY A 320 -6.11 -31.00 29.88
C GLY A 320 -7.09 -30.37 28.88
N GLU A 321 -8.23 -29.85 29.35
CA GLU A 321 -9.19 -29.10 28.55
C GLU A 321 -9.30 -27.64 29.04
N LEU A 322 -9.56 -26.71 28.12
CA LEU A 322 -9.87 -25.33 28.42
C LEU A 322 -11.27 -25.24 29.03
N ASP A 323 -11.37 -24.45 30.11
CA ASP A 323 -12.63 -24.17 30.78
C ASP A 323 -12.73 -22.68 31.14
N PHE A 324 -13.96 -22.20 31.33
CA PHE A 324 -14.28 -20.81 31.64
C PHE A 324 -14.77 -20.69 33.07
N GLN A 325 -13.98 -20.03 33.92
CA GLN A 325 -14.27 -19.98 35.35
C GLN A 325 -14.11 -18.58 35.93
N TRP A 326 -14.90 -18.32 36.95
CA TRP A 326 -14.78 -17.17 37.83
C TRP A 326 -14.36 -17.66 39.22
N PHE A 327 -13.49 -16.90 39.89
CA PHE A 327 -12.95 -17.27 41.19
C PHE A 327 -13.16 -16.13 42.19
N GLU A 328 -13.78 -16.46 43.32
CA GLU A 328 -13.99 -15.53 44.44
C GLU A 328 -12.66 -15.13 45.13
N THR A 329 -11.68 -16.04 45.12
CA THR A 329 -10.33 -15.84 45.66
C THR A 329 -9.28 -16.18 44.61
N GLU A 330 -8.05 -15.66 44.76
CA GLU A 330 -6.95 -15.96 43.85
C GLU A 330 -6.73 -17.48 43.73
N PRO A 331 -6.87 -18.08 42.54
CA PRO A 331 -6.75 -19.51 42.36
C PRO A 331 -5.29 -19.95 42.32
N GLU A 332 -5.00 -21.20 42.73
CA GLU A 332 -3.68 -21.80 42.60
C GLU A 332 -3.37 -22.29 41.17
N ILE A 333 -4.39 -22.36 40.30
CA ILE A 333 -4.25 -22.75 38.91
C ILE A 333 -3.87 -21.57 38.02
N PRO A 334 -3.03 -21.78 36.99
CA PRO A 334 -2.60 -20.70 36.10
C PRO A 334 -3.76 -20.18 35.25
N LEU A 335 -3.93 -18.86 35.22
CA LEU A 335 -4.87 -18.17 34.33
C LEU A 335 -4.23 -17.98 32.95
N LEU A 336 -4.91 -18.42 31.89
CA LEU A 336 -4.40 -18.38 30.52
C LEU A 336 -4.79 -17.08 29.78
N GLY A 337 -5.84 -16.41 30.25
CA GLY A 337 -6.28 -15.12 29.74
C GLY A 337 -7.63 -14.72 30.32
N ARG A 338 -7.98 -13.44 30.19
CA ARG A 338 -9.24 -12.88 30.68
C ARG A 338 -10.29 -12.85 29.58
N ILE A 339 -11.51 -13.29 29.88
CA ILE A 339 -12.64 -13.15 28.96
C ILE A 339 -13.04 -11.67 28.90
N ILE A 340 -13.02 -11.09 27.70
CA ILE A 340 -13.34 -9.67 27.47
C ILE A 340 -14.65 -9.45 26.71
N ILE A 341 -15.06 -10.40 25.86
CA ILE A 341 -16.30 -10.32 25.09
C ILE A 341 -16.95 -11.70 25.01
N ILE A 342 -18.28 -11.75 25.12
CA ILE A 342 -19.09 -12.93 24.78
C ILE A 342 -20.13 -12.45 23.78
N LEU A 343 -20.05 -12.95 22.54
CA LEU A 343 -20.92 -12.57 21.44
C LEU A 343 -21.83 -13.73 21.06
N ARG A 344 -23.14 -13.50 21.15
CA ARG A 344 -24.16 -14.40 20.60
C ARG A 344 -24.32 -14.16 19.09
N PRO A 345 -24.78 -15.16 18.32
CA PRO A 345 -25.01 -14.99 16.89
C PRO A 345 -26.01 -13.87 16.64
N LYS A 346 -25.83 -13.13 15.55
CA LYS A 346 -26.78 -12.08 15.17
C LYS A 346 -28.15 -12.71 14.92
N LYS A 347 -29.19 -12.26 15.64
CA LYS A 347 -30.57 -12.64 15.33
C LYS A 347 -30.94 -12.07 13.96
N ILE A 348 -31.20 -12.95 13.00
CA ILE A 348 -31.75 -12.57 11.70
C ILE A 348 -33.26 -12.80 11.78
N LEU A 349 -34.03 -11.71 11.82
CA LEU A 349 -35.49 -11.79 11.95
C LEU A 349 -36.20 -12.04 10.60
N ASP A 350 -35.52 -11.84 9.48
CA ASP A 350 -35.87 -12.36 8.14
C ASP A 350 -34.74 -12.00 7.16
N GLU A 351 -34.13 -12.98 6.48
CA GLU A 351 -33.05 -12.72 5.50
C GLU A 351 -33.55 -11.99 4.24
N GLU A 352 -34.82 -12.17 3.89
CA GLU A 352 -35.46 -11.55 2.72
C GLU A 352 -35.71 -10.05 2.92
N PHE A 353 -36.02 -9.61 4.16
CA PHE A 353 -36.33 -8.22 4.49
C PHE A 353 -35.15 -7.27 4.29
N THR A 354 -33.92 -7.79 4.31
CA THR A 354 -32.70 -6.97 4.19
C THR A 354 -32.32 -6.67 2.73
N LYS A 355 -33.02 -7.25 1.75
CA LYS A 355 -32.71 -7.08 0.32
C LYS A 355 -33.48 -5.95 -0.36
N ASP A 356 -34.61 -5.51 0.22
CA ASP A 356 -35.42 -4.42 -0.34
C ASP A 356 -35.06 -3.07 0.29
N SER A 357 -34.27 -2.27 -0.43
CA SER A 357 -33.84 -0.94 0.00
C SER A 357 -34.95 0.13 -0.03
N TRP A 358 -36.22 -0.26 -0.24
CA TRP A 358 -37.34 0.65 -0.53
C TRP A 358 -38.65 0.26 0.14
N GLN A 359 -38.61 -0.27 1.37
CA GLN A 359 -39.79 -0.26 2.23
C GLN A 359 -39.68 0.89 3.23
N ILE A 360 -40.54 1.89 3.05
CA ILE A 360 -40.81 2.92 4.04
C ILE A 360 -41.78 2.27 5.03
N ASP A 361 -41.43 2.25 6.32
CA ASP A 361 -42.38 1.87 7.38
C ASP A 361 -43.61 2.78 7.30
N GLU A 362 -44.80 2.21 7.09
CA GLU A 362 -46.10 2.92 7.17
C GLU A 362 -46.51 3.22 8.62
#